data_AF-A0A842Q3W6-F1
#
_entry.id   AF-A0A842Q3W6-F1
#
_cell.length_a   1.000
_cell.length_b   1.000
_cell.length_c   1.000
_cell.angle_alpha   90.00
_cell.angle_beta   90.00
_cell.angle_gamma   90.00
#
_symmetry.space_group_name_H-M   'P 1'
#
loop_
_entity.id
_entity.type
_entity.pdbx_description
1 polymer ?
#
loop_
_entity_poly.entity_id
_entity_poly.type
_entity_poly.pdbx_seq_one_letter_code
_entity_poly.pdbx_strand_id
1 'polypeptide(L)'
;MFYGISMLIAMLLLSFAIFNSNLIGIAFAQNISDASTFDVTIDDQKYPLMYNITGGEVSSITADQAQSTLLINIASREDGTLTIELPRNVIDSKAQGNTDEEYAVFVDDQPNNFEEITNNNEARVLEIGFDNGAEQIEIAGTQIIPEFGPISAIILAISIIGFILAATKYNKMSFIPKH
;
A
#
# COMPACT_ATOMS: atom_id res chain seq x y z
N MET A 1 33.83 27.87 15.54
CA MET A 1 34.26 26.51 15.12
C MET A 1 33.13 25.48 15.08
N PHE A 2 32.03 25.63 15.83
CA PHE A 2 30.93 24.65 15.89
C PHE A 2 29.96 24.64 14.70
N TYR A 3 29.83 25.73 13.95
CA TYR A 3 28.92 25.79 12.79
C TYR A 3 29.33 24.88 11.63
N GLY A 4 30.63 24.66 11.41
CA GLY A 4 31.13 23.83 10.31
C GLY A 4 30.78 22.35 10.47
N ILE A 5 30.79 21.84 11.70
CA ILE A 5 30.47 20.43 11.99
C ILE A 5 28.95 20.19 11.89
N SER A 6 28.13 21.15 12.35
CA SER A 6 26.66 21.07 12.23
C SER A 6 26.19 21.10 10.77
N MET A 7 26.78 21.95 9.93
CA MET A 7 26.46 21.99 8.48
C MET A 7 26.88 20.71 7.77
N LEU A 8 28.01 20.11 8.15
CA LEU A 8 28.49 18.86 7.56
C LEU A 8 27.56 17.67 7.89
N ILE A 9 27.08 17.60 9.14
CA ILE A 9 26.12 16.58 9.58
C ILE A 9 24.75 16.79 8.91
N ALA A 10 24.28 18.03 8.79
CA ALA A 10 23.04 18.35 8.08
C ALA A 10 23.12 18.00 6.58
N MET A 11 24.25 18.28 5.92
CA MET A 11 24.50 17.88 4.53
C MET A 11 24.59 16.36 4.37
N LEU A 12 25.20 15.64 5.34
CA LEU A 12 25.24 14.18 5.33
C LEU A 12 23.83 13.58 5.46
N LEU A 13 23.02 14.10 6.38
CA LEU A 13 21.63 13.66 6.55
C LEU A 13 20.75 14.01 5.33
N LEU A 14 20.97 15.17 4.71
CA LEU A 14 20.27 15.55 3.48
C LEU A 14 20.68 14.65 2.31
N SER A 15 21.97 14.30 2.18
CA SER A 15 22.43 13.34 1.17
C SER A 15 21.91 11.94 1.41
N PHE A 16 21.73 11.51 2.66
CA PHE A 16 21.12 10.23 3.01
C PHE A 16 19.60 10.23 2.70
N ALA A 17 18.90 11.33 2.95
CA ALA A 17 17.49 11.49 2.58
C ALA A 17 17.28 11.54 1.04
N ILE A 18 18.22 12.12 0.29
CA ILE A 18 18.22 12.14 -1.17
C ILE A 18 18.62 10.76 -1.74
N PHE A 19 19.42 9.98 -1.02
CA PHE A 19 19.77 8.61 -1.44
C PHE A 19 18.60 7.65 -1.26
N ASN A 20 17.83 7.75 -0.16
CA ASN A 20 16.67 6.88 0.08
C ASN A 20 15.44 7.21 -0.77
N SER A 21 15.26 8.46 -1.20
CA SER A 21 14.11 8.84 -2.06
C SER A 21 14.37 8.61 -3.55
N ASN A 22 15.64 8.54 -3.99
CA ASN A 22 15.95 8.24 -5.37
C ASN A 22 16.16 6.75 -5.63
N LEU A 23 16.67 5.94 -4.68
CA LEU A 23 16.94 4.51 -4.91
C LEU A 23 15.72 3.69 -5.37
N ILE A 24 14.52 4.05 -4.90
CA ILE A 24 13.26 3.33 -5.19
C ILE A 24 12.87 3.52 -6.67
N GLY A 25 12.90 4.77 -7.16
CA GLY A 25 12.63 5.08 -8.56
C GLY A 25 13.68 4.49 -9.52
N ILE A 26 14.94 4.35 -9.11
CA ILE A 26 15.99 3.76 -9.97
C ILE A 26 15.93 2.22 -10.04
N ALA A 27 15.40 1.46 -9.06
CA ALA A 27 15.29 0.01 -9.23
C ALA A 27 14.23 -0.39 -10.28
N PHE A 28 13.09 0.30 -10.26
CA PHE A 28 12.02 0.14 -11.25
C PHE A 28 12.39 0.78 -12.60
N ALA A 29 12.94 2.01 -12.61
CA ALA A 29 13.30 2.72 -13.83
C ALA A 29 14.63 2.29 -14.48
N GLN A 30 15.52 1.56 -13.81
CA GLN A 30 16.71 0.97 -14.45
C GLN A 30 16.43 -0.36 -15.17
N ASN A 31 15.32 -1.03 -14.88
CA ASN A 31 14.94 -2.29 -15.54
C ASN A 31 13.80 -2.14 -16.55
N ILE A 32 13.10 -1.00 -16.58
CA ILE A 32 11.92 -0.80 -17.43
C ILE A 32 11.97 0.60 -18.03
N SER A 33 12.34 0.71 -19.31
CA SER A 33 12.45 1.98 -20.05
C SER A 33 11.11 2.67 -20.31
N ASP A 34 9.99 1.96 -20.11
CA ASP A 34 8.63 2.37 -20.49
C ASP A 34 7.64 2.28 -19.32
N ALA A 35 8.12 2.44 -18.09
CA ALA A 35 7.25 2.46 -16.92
C ALA A 35 6.25 3.64 -16.97
N SER A 36 4.98 3.31 -16.81
CA SER A 36 3.85 4.24 -16.69
C SER A 36 3.43 4.38 -15.24
N THR A 37 2.60 5.39 -14.94
CA THR A 37 2.07 5.62 -13.59
C THR A 37 0.57 5.82 -13.66
N PHE A 38 -0.16 5.19 -12.72
CA PHE A 38 -1.59 5.39 -12.52
C PHE A 38 -1.85 5.92 -11.11
N ASP A 39 -2.60 7.02 -10.98
CA ASP A 39 -3.01 7.56 -9.69
C ASP A 39 -4.27 6.84 -9.20
N VAL A 40 -4.13 5.88 -8.28
CA VAL A 40 -5.27 5.25 -7.60
C VAL A 40 -5.83 6.21 -6.57
N THR A 41 -7.15 6.43 -6.59
CA THR A 41 -7.83 7.29 -5.62
C THR A 41 -8.44 6.47 -4.50
N ILE A 42 -8.05 6.76 -3.26
CA ILE A 42 -8.52 6.12 -2.03
C ILE A 42 -8.82 7.26 -1.05
N ASP A 43 -10.07 7.39 -0.59
CA ASP A 43 -10.52 8.45 0.33
C ASP A 43 -10.08 9.88 -0.09
N ASP A 44 -10.33 10.24 -1.35
CA ASP A 44 -9.92 11.52 -1.97
C ASP A 44 -8.40 11.79 -2.02
N GLN A 45 -7.57 10.83 -1.59
CA GLN A 45 -6.12 10.87 -1.73
C GLN A 45 -5.68 10.06 -2.95
N LYS A 46 -4.62 10.53 -3.61
CA LYS A 46 -4.03 9.87 -4.78
C LYS A 46 -2.76 9.13 -4.41
N TYR A 47 -2.67 7.88 -4.84
CA TYR A 47 -1.53 7.00 -4.65
C TYR A 47 -0.99 6.60 -6.02
N PRO A 48 0.20 7.07 -6.41
CA PRO A 48 0.78 6.70 -7.70
C PRO A 48 1.28 5.24 -7.64
N LEU A 49 0.79 4.42 -8.57
CA LEU A 49 1.30 3.07 -8.80
C LEU A 49 2.07 3.03 -10.11
N MET A 50 3.33 2.61 -10.04
CA MET A 50 4.17 2.40 -11.21
C MET A 50 3.88 1.04 -11.81
N TYR A 51 3.75 0.99 -13.13
CA TYR A 51 3.50 -0.26 -13.85
C TYR A 51 4.10 -0.25 -15.25
N ASN A 52 4.22 -1.41 -15.85
CA ASN A 52 4.52 -1.61 -17.25
C ASN A 52 3.66 -2.75 -17.78
N ILE A 53 3.17 -2.60 -19.00
CA ILE A 53 2.29 -3.58 -19.63
C ILE A 53 2.73 -3.86 -21.06
N THR A 54 2.83 -5.14 -21.40
CA THR A 54 3.00 -5.62 -22.78
C THR A 54 1.71 -6.29 -23.24
N GLY A 55 1.47 -6.41 -24.55
CA GLY A 55 0.27 -7.09 -25.07
C GLY A 55 -1.06 -6.34 -24.86
N GLY A 56 -1.06 -5.17 -24.22
CA GLY A 56 -2.26 -4.39 -23.94
C GLY A 56 -1.99 -3.01 -23.35
N GLU A 57 -3.01 -2.41 -22.73
CA GLU A 57 -2.91 -1.17 -21.98
C GLU A 57 -3.78 -1.21 -20.71
N VAL A 58 -3.34 -0.54 -19.64
CA VAL A 58 -4.15 -0.37 -18.43
C VAL A 58 -5.13 0.77 -18.66
N SER A 59 -6.42 0.49 -18.50
CA SER A 59 -7.50 1.46 -18.66
C SER A 59 -7.86 2.15 -17.35
N SER A 60 -7.86 1.42 -16.24
CA SER A 60 -8.13 1.96 -14.90
C SER A 60 -7.59 1.06 -13.81
N ILE A 61 -7.17 1.65 -12.69
CA ILE A 61 -6.91 0.92 -11.44
C ILE A 61 -7.81 1.50 -10.34
N THR A 62 -8.58 0.64 -9.70
CA THR A 62 -9.48 1.00 -8.58
C THR A 62 -9.13 0.16 -7.36
N ALA A 63 -9.20 0.75 -6.17
CA ALA A 63 -9.05 0.06 -4.91
C ALA A 63 -10.42 -0.24 -4.30
N ASP A 64 -10.63 -1.49 -3.88
CA ASP A 64 -11.74 -1.85 -2.99
C ASP A 64 -11.19 -2.02 -1.57
N GLN A 65 -11.46 -1.03 -0.72
CA GLN A 65 -11.03 -1.05 0.69
C GLN A 65 -11.72 -2.13 1.52
N ALA A 66 -12.96 -2.49 1.18
CA ALA A 66 -13.69 -3.50 1.93
C ALA A 66 -13.13 -4.90 1.68
N GLN A 67 -12.58 -5.13 0.48
CA GLN A 67 -12.01 -6.42 0.07
C GLN A 67 -10.48 -6.46 0.12
N SER A 68 -9.81 -5.33 0.37
CA SER A 68 -8.35 -5.21 0.29
C SER A 68 -7.79 -5.59 -1.08
N THR A 69 -8.49 -5.17 -2.14
CA THR A 69 -8.16 -5.55 -3.53
C THR A 69 -7.86 -4.34 -4.40
N LEU A 70 -6.96 -4.54 -5.35
CA LEU A 70 -6.76 -3.66 -6.50
C LEU A 70 -7.38 -4.32 -7.74
N LEU A 71 -8.30 -3.61 -8.37
CA LEU A 71 -8.95 -3.99 -9.61
C LEU A 71 -8.33 -3.22 -10.78
N ILE A 72 -7.65 -3.94 -11.67
CA ILE A 72 -6.92 -3.38 -12.81
C ILE A 72 -7.65 -3.79 -14.08
N ASN A 73 -8.38 -2.86 -14.69
CA ASN A 73 -9.01 -3.12 -15.98
C ASN A 73 -8.00 -2.88 -17.10
N ILE A 74 -7.87 -3.85 -17.99
CA ILE A 74 -6.94 -3.81 -19.13
C ILE A 74 -7.69 -3.94 -20.45
N ALA A 75 -7.09 -3.39 -21.51
CA ALA A 75 -7.49 -3.69 -22.88
C ALA A 75 -6.37 -4.51 -23.54
N SER A 76 -6.47 -5.83 -23.44
CA SER A 76 -5.54 -6.76 -24.09
C SER A 76 -5.78 -6.81 -25.61
N ARG A 77 -4.68 -6.98 -26.35
CA ARG A 77 -4.66 -7.08 -27.82
C ARG A 77 -3.93 -8.36 -28.25
N GLU A 78 -2.99 -8.81 -27.44
CA GLU A 78 -2.18 -10.02 -27.56
C GLU A 78 -1.89 -10.55 -26.15
N ASP A 79 -1.31 -11.74 -26.05
CA ASP A 79 -0.81 -12.28 -24.77
C ASP A 79 0.26 -11.33 -24.24
N GLY A 80 0.27 -11.10 -22.93
CA GLY A 80 1.04 -10.03 -22.34
C GLY A 80 1.37 -10.22 -20.88
N THR A 81 2.04 -9.21 -20.33
CA THR A 81 2.50 -9.20 -18.95
C THR A 81 2.26 -7.83 -18.35
N LEU A 82 1.68 -7.81 -17.15
CA LEU A 82 1.61 -6.63 -16.29
C LEU A 82 2.69 -6.75 -15.21
N THR A 83 3.67 -5.86 -15.23
CA THR A 83 4.61 -5.66 -14.12
C THR A 83 4.15 -4.45 -13.32
N ILE A 84 3.85 -4.61 -12.03
CA ILE A 84 3.29 -3.54 -11.19
C ILE A 84 4.00 -3.43 -9.85
N GLU A 85 4.36 -2.21 -9.46
CA GLU A 85 4.83 -1.89 -8.12
C GLU A 85 3.63 -1.74 -7.18
N LEU A 86 3.68 -2.47 -6.08
CA LEU A 86 2.74 -2.42 -4.98
C LEU A 86 3.45 -1.82 -3.76
N PRO A 87 3.34 -0.50 -3.55
CA PRO A 87 3.83 0.13 -2.34
C PRO A 87 3.12 -0.47 -1.13
N ARG A 88 3.87 -0.98 -0.15
CA ARG A 88 3.34 -1.63 1.06
C ARG A 88 2.51 -0.70 1.93
N ASN A 89 2.78 0.59 1.82
CA ASN A 89 1.95 1.58 2.46
C ASN A 89 0.57 1.66 1.82
N VAL A 90 0.38 1.32 0.53
CA VAL A 90 -0.90 1.36 -0.23
C VAL A 90 -1.65 0.05 -0.12
N ILE A 91 -1.00 -1.07 -0.45
CA ILE A 91 -1.54 -2.43 -0.36
C ILE A 91 -0.44 -3.35 0.15
N ASP A 92 -0.77 -4.27 1.06
CA ASP A 92 0.14 -5.31 1.52
C ASP A 92 -0.61 -6.63 1.76
N SER A 93 0.14 -7.73 1.80
CA SER A 93 -0.34 -9.05 2.17
C SER A 93 0.50 -9.61 3.32
N LYS A 94 -0.13 -9.77 4.48
CA LYS A 94 0.50 -10.09 5.76
C LYS A 94 -0.27 -11.16 6.51
N ALA A 95 0.45 -12.20 6.92
CA ALA A 95 -0.06 -13.21 7.83
C ALA A 95 0.05 -12.74 9.30
N GLN A 96 -0.45 -13.57 10.22
CA GLN A 96 -0.32 -13.33 11.65
C GLN A 96 1.14 -13.17 12.06
N GLY A 97 1.43 -12.15 12.88
CA GLY A 97 2.79 -11.83 13.30
C GLY A 97 3.54 -10.90 12.35
N ASN A 98 2.84 -10.25 11.40
CA ASN A 98 3.39 -9.27 10.47
C ASN A 98 4.44 -9.84 9.50
N THR A 99 4.35 -11.13 9.21
CA THR A 99 5.16 -11.81 8.20
C THR A 99 4.49 -11.67 6.84
N ASP A 100 5.29 -11.53 5.79
CA ASP A 100 4.77 -11.48 4.41
C ASP A 100 3.98 -12.75 4.08
N GLU A 101 2.84 -12.54 3.45
CA GLU A 101 2.03 -13.55 2.79
C GLU A 101 1.97 -13.25 1.29
N GLU A 102 1.72 -14.26 0.47
CA GLU A 102 1.53 -14.05 -0.97
C GLU A 102 0.25 -13.23 -1.23
N TYR A 103 0.27 -12.44 -2.30
CA TYR A 103 -0.98 -11.89 -2.82
C TYR A 103 -1.78 -13.01 -3.49
N ALA A 104 -3.10 -12.88 -3.54
CA ALA A 104 -3.91 -13.68 -4.46
C ALA A 104 -4.15 -12.87 -5.74
N VAL A 105 -3.86 -13.46 -6.89
CA VAL A 105 -4.00 -12.80 -8.20
C VAL A 105 -5.02 -13.56 -9.03
N PHE A 106 -5.89 -12.82 -9.70
CA PHE A 106 -6.89 -13.36 -10.61
C PHE A 106 -6.83 -12.63 -11.95
N VAL A 107 -7.08 -13.36 -13.03
CA VAL A 107 -7.32 -12.82 -14.38
C VAL A 107 -8.71 -13.27 -14.79
N ASP A 108 -9.61 -12.32 -15.06
CA ASP A 108 -11.03 -12.56 -15.35
C ASP A 108 -11.69 -13.55 -14.37
N ASP A 109 -11.62 -13.25 -13.07
CA ASP A 109 -12.14 -14.06 -11.95
C ASP A 109 -11.52 -15.48 -11.81
N GLN A 110 -10.51 -15.85 -12.62
CA GLN A 110 -9.80 -17.12 -12.49
C GLN A 110 -8.47 -16.95 -11.75
N PRO A 111 -8.13 -17.81 -10.78
CA PRO A 111 -6.84 -17.75 -10.11
C PRO A 111 -5.69 -17.82 -11.11
N ASN A 112 -4.71 -16.95 -10.95
CA ASN A 112 -3.55 -16.87 -11.82
C ASN A 112 -2.24 -16.87 -11.03
N ASN A 113 -1.20 -17.42 -11.63
CA ASN A 113 0.14 -17.39 -11.05
C ASN A 113 0.82 -16.06 -11.39
N PHE A 114 1.79 -15.66 -10.57
CA PHE A 114 2.60 -14.47 -10.76
C PHE A 114 4.01 -14.70 -10.22
N GLU A 115 4.95 -13.86 -10.64
CA GLU A 115 6.29 -13.80 -10.06
C GLU A 115 6.45 -12.55 -9.20
N GLU A 116 7.01 -12.70 -8.01
CA GLU A 116 7.43 -11.58 -7.16
C GLU A 116 8.90 -11.27 -7.42
N ILE A 117 9.17 -10.31 -8.30
CA ILE A 117 10.53 -9.98 -8.74
C ILE A 117 11.26 -9.04 -7.78
N THR A 118 10.55 -8.39 -6.86
CA THR A 118 11.15 -7.59 -5.80
C THR A 118 10.28 -7.61 -4.55
N ASN A 119 10.93 -7.74 -3.40
CA ASN A 119 10.31 -7.64 -2.09
C ASN A 119 11.27 -6.92 -1.14
N ASN A 120 10.88 -5.74 -0.68
CA ASN A 120 11.60 -4.99 0.34
C ASN A 120 10.61 -4.36 1.33
N ASN A 121 11.11 -3.56 2.28
CA ASN A 121 10.28 -2.96 3.33
C ASN A 121 9.29 -1.89 2.84
N GLU A 122 9.43 -1.39 1.61
CA GLU A 122 8.68 -0.25 1.09
C GLU A 122 7.70 -0.67 -0.01
N ALA A 123 8.08 -1.62 -0.86
CA ALA A 123 7.25 -2.08 -1.97
C ALA A 123 7.51 -3.55 -2.30
N ARG A 124 6.53 -4.14 -2.99
CA ARG A 124 6.62 -5.44 -3.67
C ARG A 124 6.34 -5.24 -5.15
N VAL A 125 7.02 -5.99 -6.02
CA VAL A 125 6.82 -5.89 -7.47
C VAL A 125 6.36 -7.23 -7.99
N LEU A 126 5.20 -7.24 -8.62
CA LEU A 126 4.61 -8.44 -9.21
C LEU A 126 4.71 -8.39 -10.73
N GLU A 127 4.98 -9.54 -11.33
CA GLU A 127 4.89 -9.78 -12.76
C GLU A 127 3.78 -10.81 -13.03
N ILE A 128 2.74 -10.40 -13.76
CA ILE A 128 1.50 -11.16 -13.94
C ILE A 128 1.26 -11.35 -15.44
N GLY A 129 1.27 -12.60 -15.90
CA GLY A 129 0.93 -12.94 -17.29
C GLY A 129 -0.59 -12.96 -17.53
N PHE A 130 -1.02 -12.56 -18.72
CA PHE A 130 -2.42 -12.65 -19.15
C PHE A 130 -2.52 -13.03 -20.64
N ASP A 131 -3.63 -13.66 -21.02
CA ASP A 131 -3.90 -14.08 -22.39
C ASP A 131 -4.62 -12.97 -23.18
N ASN A 132 -4.56 -13.03 -24.51
CA ASN A 132 -5.35 -12.17 -25.37
C ASN A 132 -6.86 -12.33 -25.09
N GLY A 133 -7.54 -11.20 -24.90
CA GLY A 133 -8.95 -11.16 -24.53
C GLY A 133 -9.18 -10.96 -23.04
N ALA A 134 -8.13 -10.99 -22.20
CA ALA A 134 -8.23 -10.63 -20.80
C ALA A 134 -8.68 -9.18 -20.63
N GLU A 135 -9.62 -8.95 -19.71
CA GLU A 135 -10.25 -7.64 -19.47
C GLU A 135 -9.89 -7.10 -18.08
N GLN A 136 -9.59 -7.99 -17.13
CA GLN A 136 -9.39 -7.61 -15.75
C GLN A 136 -8.32 -8.45 -15.04
N ILE A 137 -7.51 -7.77 -14.25
CA ILE A 137 -6.58 -8.37 -13.30
C ILE A 137 -6.97 -7.89 -11.90
N GLU A 138 -7.16 -8.81 -10.97
CA GLU A 138 -7.42 -8.52 -9.57
C GLU A 138 -6.22 -8.95 -8.72
N ILE A 139 -5.78 -8.07 -7.82
CA ILE A 139 -4.73 -8.36 -6.83
C ILE A 139 -5.33 -8.16 -5.44
N ALA A 140 -5.49 -9.25 -4.69
CA ALA A 140 -5.98 -9.24 -3.34
C ALA A 140 -4.83 -9.35 -2.33
N GLY A 141 -4.78 -8.40 -1.39
CA GLY A 141 -3.92 -8.44 -0.22
C GLY A 141 -4.73 -8.71 1.05
N THR A 142 -4.09 -8.46 2.20
CA THR A 142 -4.75 -8.50 3.51
C THR A 142 -5.08 -7.10 4.03
N GLN A 143 -4.47 -6.08 3.43
CA GLN A 143 -4.66 -4.70 3.78
C GLN A 143 -4.51 -3.82 2.54
N ILE A 144 -5.41 -2.86 2.40
CA ILE A 144 -5.27 -1.70 1.53
C ILE A 144 -5.60 -0.48 2.40
N ILE A 145 -4.94 0.65 2.17
CA ILE A 145 -5.06 1.85 3.03
C ILE A 145 -6.53 2.14 3.39
N PRO A 146 -6.83 2.54 4.66
CA PRO A 146 -5.91 3.27 5.54
C PRO A 146 -5.61 2.62 6.89
N GLU A 147 -4.32 2.43 7.16
CA GLU A 147 -3.81 2.60 8.51
C GLU A 147 -3.91 4.09 8.83
N PHE A 148 -5.04 4.45 9.44
CA PHE A 148 -5.18 5.57 10.36
C PHE A 148 -3.84 6.20 10.75
N GLY A 149 -3.44 7.25 10.01
CA GLY A 149 -2.22 7.99 10.30
C GLY A 149 -2.22 8.56 11.73
N PRO A 150 -1.21 9.36 12.11
CA PRO A 150 -1.09 9.90 13.48
C PRO A 150 -2.40 10.52 14.02
N ILE A 151 -3.23 11.10 13.13
CA ILE A 151 -4.51 11.71 13.44
C ILE A 151 -5.50 10.71 14.07
N SER A 152 -5.59 9.50 13.56
CA SER A 152 -6.56 8.53 14.06
C SER A 152 -6.07 7.81 15.31
N ALA A 153 -4.76 7.64 15.49
CA ALA A 153 -4.19 7.28 16.79
C ALA A 153 -4.51 8.35 17.85
N ILE A 154 -4.47 9.64 17.48
CA ILE A 154 -4.88 10.75 18.34
C ILE A 154 -6.39 10.67 18.67
N ILE A 155 -7.26 10.46 17.67
CA ILE A 155 -8.73 10.34 17.88
C ILE A 155 -9.04 9.13 18.78
N LEU A 156 -8.36 7.99 18.57
CA LEU A 156 -8.51 6.80 19.40
C LEU A 156 -8.06 7.06 20.85
N ALA A 157 -6.91 7.71 21.04
CA ALA A 157 -6.43 8.08 22.37
C ALA A 157 -7.39 9.03 23.09
N ILE A 158 -7.90 10.06 22.40
CA ILE A 158 -8.90 11.00 22.95
C ILE A 158 -10.18 10.25 23.34
N SER A 159 -10.63 9.31 22.50
CA SER A 159 -11.84 8.52 22.74
C SER A 159 -11.71 7.61 23.96
N ILE A 160 -10.58 6.93 24.12
CA ILE A 160 -10.29 6.07 25.29
C ILE A 160 -10.27 6.90 26.57
N ILE A 161 -9.58 8.04 26.57
CA ILE A 161 -9.50 8.94 27.74
C ILE A 161 -10.90 9.44 28.11
N GLY A 162 -11.69 9.88 27.12
CA GLY A 162 -13.06 10.34 27.32
C GLY A 162 -13.96 9.26 27.94
N PHE A 163 -13.85 8.03 27.45
CA PHE A 163 -14.59 6.88 27.99
C PHE A 163 -14.21 6.59 29.45
N ILE A 164 -12.92 6.56 29.79
CA ILE A 164 -12.45 6.31 31.17
C ILE A 164 -12.98 7.38 32.13
N LEU A 165 -12.93 8.66 31.74
CA LEU A 165 -13.43 9.77 32.56
C LEU A 165 -14.96 9.69 32.76
N ALA A 166 -15.71 9.33 31.72
CA ALA A 166 -17.13 9.09 31.84
C ALA A 166 -17.43 7.90 32.77
N ALA A 167 -16.78 6.75 32.54
CA ALA A 167 -16.97 5.55 33.34
C ALA A 167 -16.67 5.79 34.83
N THR A 168 -15.57 6.46 35.15
CA THR A 168 -15.20 6.79 36.53
C THR A 168 -16.16 7.79 37.18
N LYS A 169 -16.69 8.76 36.44
CA LYS A 169 -17.72 9.70 36.93
C LYS A 169 -19.06 9.01 37.23
N TYR A 170 -19.44 8.01 36.44
CA TYR A 170 -20.72 7.30 36.57
C TYR A 170 -20.66 6.03 37.45
N ASN A 171 -19.49 5.60 37.92
CA ASN A 171 -19.34 4.41 38.79
C ASN A 171 -19.85 4.59 40.24
N LYS A 172 -20.59 5.67 40.55
CA LYS A 172 -21.33 5.82 41.82
C LYS A 172 -22.74 5.22 41.71
N MET A 173 -22.86 3.91 41.52
CA MET A 173 -24.11 3.21 41.82
C MET A 173 -23.91 2.32 43.04
N SER A 174 -24.23 2.89 44.20
CA SER A 174 -24.35 2.16 45.45
C SER A 174 -25.58 1.25 45.37
N PHE A 175 -25.38 -0.02 45.08
CA PHE A 175 -26.40 -1.05 45.30
C PHE A 175 -26.48 -1.30 46.81
N ILE A 176 -27.28 -0.49 47.51
CA ILE A 176 -27.70 -0.81 48.88
C ILE A 176 -28.84 -1.82 48.77
N PRO A 177 -28.67 -3.08 49.17
CA PRO A 177 -29.80 -4.00 49.27
C PRO A 177 -30.65 -3.52 50.45
N LYS A 178 -31.93 -3.27 50.23
CA LYS A 178 -32.87 -3.09 51.33
C LYS A 178 -33.26 -4.48 51.84
N HIS A 179 -33.04 -4.70 53.13
CA HIS A 179 -33.54 -5.84 53.91
C HIS A 179 -35.07 -5.93 53.85
#